data_AF-A0AAW7ZGL6-F1
#
_entry.id   AF-A0AAW7ZGL6-F1
#
_cell.length_a   1.000
_cell.length_b   1.000
_cell.length_c   1.000
_cell.angle_alpha   90.00
_cell.angle_beta   90.00
_cell.angle_gamma   90.00
#
_symmetry.space_group_name_H-M   'P 1'
#
loop_
_entity.id
_entity.type
_entity.pdbx_description
1 polymer ?
#
loop_
_entity_poly.entity_id
_entity_poly.type
_entity_poly.pdbx_seq_one_letter_code
_entity_poly.pdbx_strand_id
1 'polypeptide(L)'
;MKINGYTPLNNVLKAYNQNKTDKTMVKDKKSVTQEDSVQLSGEAKFKKEIESTLRELPEVREELVSKIKRDINSGAYKIDSDKIAAEIIKERLLDEKI
;
A
#
# COMPACT_ATOMS: atom_id res chain seq x y z
N MET A 1 -46.64 27.08 23.99
CA MET A 1 -46.21 26.70 22.62
C MET A 1 -47.32 25.86 21.98
N LYS A 2 -47.77 26.21 20.77
CA LYS A 2 -48.71 25.40 19.97
C LYS A 2 -48.17 25.32 18.54
N ILE A 3 -48.04 24.11 18.02
CA ILE A 3 -47.51 23.79 16.70
C ILE A 3 -48.71 23.52 15.80
N ASN A 4 -48.90 24.30 14.74
CA ASN A 4 -49.92 24.03 13.73
C ASN A 4 -49.26 24.01 12.35
N GLY A 5 -48.93 22.81 11.88
CA GLY A 5 -48.47 22.56 10.51
C GLY A 5 -49.44 21.59 9.82
N TYR A 6 -50.44 22.11 9.13
CA TYR A 6 -51.27 21.34 8.21
C TYR A 6 -50.79 21.65 6.78
N THR A 7 -50.11 20.70 6.15
CA THR A 7 -49.70 20.78 4.74
C THR A 7 -50.75 20.10 3.85
N PRO A 8 -51.28 20.76 2.81
CA PRO A 8 -52.28 20.16 1.94
C PRO A 8 -51.73 18.96 1.14
N LEU A 9 -52.49 17.86 1.14
CA LEU A 9 -52.16 16.58 0.49
C LEU A 9 -51.82 16.70 -1.01
N ASN A 10 -52.32 17.74 -1.69
CA ASN A 10 -52.05 18.00 -3.10
C ASN A 10 -50.56 18.18 -3.44
N ASN A 11 -49.77 18.71 -2.51
CA ASN A 11 -48.34 18.94 -2.74
C ASN A 11 -47.54 17.63 -2.74
N VAL A 12 -47.97 16.64 -1.93
CA VAL A 12 -47.32 15.33 -1.83
C VAL A 12 -47.61 14.49 -3.09
N LEU A 13 -48.85 14.55 -3.60
CA LEU A 13 -49.24 13.81 -4.80
C LEU A 13 -48.53 14.34 -6.06
N LYS A 14 -48.23 15.64 -6.12
CA LYS A 14 -47.45 16.25 -7.21
C LYS A 14 -45.99 15.79 -7.20
N ALA A 15 -45.37 15.69 -6.02
CA ALA A 15 -44.00 15.18 -5.88
C ALA A 15 -43.87 13.71 -6.26
N TYR A 16 -44.86 12.87 -5.95
CA TYR A 16 -44.85 11.45 -6.33
C TYR A 16 -44.92 11.25 -7.86
N ASN A 17 -45.73 12.05 -8.55
CA ASN A 17 -45.90 11.93 -10.00
C ASN A 17 -44.74 12.55 -10.80
N GLN A 18 -44.04 13.55 -10.26
CA GLN A 18 -42.84 14.12 -10.88
C GLN A 18 -41.68 13.10 -10.94
N ASN A 19 -41.54 12.27 -9.91
CA ASN A 19 -40.50 11.22 -9.87
C ASN A 19 -40.73 10.08 -10.90
N LYS A 20 -41.92 9.95 -11.49
CA LYS A 20 -42.21 8.94 -12.52
C LYS A 20 -41.86 9.40 -13.93
N THR A 21 -41.88 10.70 -14.21
CA THR A 21 -41.64 11.26 -15.56
C THR A 21 -40.15 11.50 -15.85
N ASP A 22 -39.32 11.65 -14.82
CA ASP A 22 -37.88 11.92 -14.99
C ASP A 22 -37.04 10.67 -15.33
N LYS A 23 -37.63 9.47 -15.26
CA LYS A 23 -36.92 8.22 -15.59
C LYS A 23 -36.72 7.99 -17.10
N THR A 24 -37.29 8.81 -17.97
CA THR A 24 -37.25 8.60 -19.44
C THR A 24 -36.47 9.62 -20.26
N MET A 25 -35.94 10.72 -19.70
CA MET A 25 -35.29 11.75 -20.54
C MET A 25 -34.14 12.54 -19.89
N VAL A 26 -33.17 11.91 -19.23
CA VAL A 26 -31.85 12.56 -19.02
C VAL A 26 -30.72 11.51 -18.96
N LYS A 27 -30.43 10.86 -20.10
CA LYS A 27 -29.05 10.46 -20.39
C LYS A 27 -28.30 11.76 -20.73
N ASP A 28 -27.06 11.87 -20.25
CA ASP A 28 -26.15 12.99 -20.49
C ASP A 28 -26.39 14.25 -19.67
N LYS A 29 -26.15 14.11 -18.36
CA LYS A 29 -25.29 15.05 -17.61
C LYS A 29 -24.78 14.31 -16.40
N LYS A 30 -23.56 13.75 -16.53
CA LYS A 30 -22.79 13.24 -15.39
C LYS A 30 -22.69 14.36 -14.36
N SER A 31 -23.51 14.27 -13.32
CA SER A 31 -23.26 14.99 -12.08
C SER A 31 -21.89 14.53 -11.60
N VAL A 32 -20.93 15.43 -11.56
CA VAL A 32 -19.67 15.21 -10.87
C VAL A 32 -20.03 15.10 -9.40
N THR A 33 -20.25 13.88 -8.94
CA THR A 33 -20.11 13.53 -7.53
C THR A 33 -18.73 14.02 -7.12
N GLN A 34 -18.66 14.94 -6.17
CA GLN A 34 -17.40 15.22 -5.47
C GLN A 34 -17.03 13.91 -4.77
N GLU A 35 -16.19 13.14 -5.43
CA GLU A 35 -15.59 11.94 -4.88
C GLU A 35 -14.51 12.39 -3.90
N ASP A 36 -14.60 11.90 -2.67
CA ASP A 36 -13.54 12.08 -1.68
C ASP A 36 -12.25 11.47 -2.23
N SER A 37 -11.26 12.31 -2.52
CA SER A 37 -9.97 11.89 -3.07
C SER A 37 -8.93 11.77 -1.96
N VAL A 38 -8.44 10.56 -1.71
CA VAL A 38 -7.31 10.31 -0.81
C VAL A 38 -6.01 10.35 -1.63
N GLN A 39 -5.10 11.27 -1.30
CA GLN A 39 -3.76 11.33 -1.90
C GLN A 39 -2.71 10.83 -0.91
N LEU A 40 -1.87 9.88 -1.31
CA LEU A 40 -0.70 9.49 -0.51
C LEU A 40 0.27 10.66 -0.39
N SER A 41 0.83 10.86 0.81
CA SER A 41 1.95 11.77 1.03
C SER A 41 3.16 11.38 0.16
N GLY A 42 4.02 12.35 -0.14
CA GLY A 42 5.24 12.10 -0.93
C GLY A 42 6.14 11.03 -0.29
N GLU A 43 6.26 11.06 1.03
CA GLU A 43 7.03 10.07 1.80
C GLU A 43 6.45 8.66 1.70
N ALA A 44 5.13 8.51 1.75
CA ALA A 44 4.48 7.21 1.61
C ALA A 44 4.67 6.61 0.21
N LYS A 45 4.69 7.45 -0.84
CA LYS A 45 5.01 7.01 -2.20
C LYS A 45 6.47 6.54 -2.32
N PHE A 46 7.40 7.31 -1.75
CA PHE A 46 8.82 6.97 -1.73
C PHE A 46 9.09 5.65 -0.99
N LYS A 47 8.47 5.45 0.18
CA LYS A 47 8.58 4.19 0.93
C LYS A 47 8.03 3.01 0.14
N LYS A 48 6.91 3.17 -0.55
CA LYS A 48 6.32 2.13 -1.40
C LYS A 48 7.23 1.75 -2.57
N GLU A 49 7.91 2.72 -3.17
CA GLU A 49 8.89 2.51 -4.24
C GLU A 49 10.12 1.74 -3.74
N ILE A 50 10.62 2.06 -2.55
CA ILE A 50 11.68 1.29 -1.90
C ILE A 50 11.21 -0.14 -1.61
N GLU A 51 10.01 -0.31 -1.07
CA GLU A 51 9.47 -1.65 -0.79
C GLU A 51 9.28 -2.48 -2.07
N SER A 52 8.87 -1.88 -3.19
CA SER A 52 8.76 -2.59 -4.46
C SER A 52 10.13 -2.99 -5.00
N THR A 53 11.11 -2.09 -4.97
CA THR A 53 12.47 -2.39 -5.46
C THR A 53 13.16 -3.44 -4.60
N LEU A 54 12.94 -3.44 -3.28
CA LEU A 54 13.43 -4.49 -2.38
C LEU A 54 12.84 -5.87 -2.69
N ARG A 55 11.58 -5.94 -3.14
CA ARG A 55 10.94 -7.22 -3.52
C ARG A 55 11.45 -7.78 -4.84
N GLU A 56 11.95 -6.92 -5.72
CA GLU A 56 12.54 -7.32 -7.00
C GLU A 56 13.96 -7.86 -6.85
N LEU A 57 14.60 -7.62 -5.69
CA LEU A 57 15.92 -8.16 -5.42
C LEU A 57 15.89 -9.69 -5.37
N PRO A 58 16.87 -10.36 -5.97
CA PRO A 58 16.95 -11.81 -5.90
C PRO A 58 17.22 -12.25 -4.46
N GLU A 59 16.56 -13.33 -4.05
CA GLU A 59 16.79 -13.97 -2.75
C GLU A 59 18.26 -14.36 -2.56
N VAL A 60 18.91 -14.80 -3.66
CA VAL A 60 20.30 -15.20 -3.69
C VAL A 60 21.12 -14.25 -4.56
N ARG A 61 22.20 -13.71 -3.99
CA ARG A 61 23.22 -12.95 -4.72
C ARG A 61 24.19 -13.91 -5.41
N GLU A 62 23.77 -14.46 -6.55
CA GLU A 62 24.51 -15.48 -7.31
C GLU A 62 25.96 -15.09 -7.65
N GLU A 63 26.20 -13.81 -7.94
CA GLU A 63 27.56 -13.30 -8.21
C GLU A 63 28.49 -13.48 -7.00
N LEU A 64 28.02 -13.12 -5.81
CA LEU A 64 28.77 -13.24 -4.56
C LEU A 64 29.05 -14.71 -4.24
N VAL A 65 28.04 -15.57 -4.38
CA VAL A 65 28.16 -17.01 -4.15
C VAL A 65 29.17 -17.62 -5.12
N SER A 66 29.08 -17.26 -6.40
CA SER A 66 29.99 -17.73 -7.44
C SER A 66 31.42 -17.28 -7.18
N LYS A 67 31.63 -16.04 -6.76
CA LYS A 67 32.95 -15.51 -6.39
C LYS A 67 33.56 -16.32 -5.25
N ILE A 68 32.82 -16.52 -4.15
CA ILE A 68 33.29 -17.27 -2.99
C ILE A 68 33.62 -18.72 -3.38
N LYS A 69 32.77 -19.38 -4.17
CA LYS A 69 33.03 -20.74 -4.68
C LYS A 69 34.33 -20.82 -5.47
N ARG A 70 34.60 -19.84 -6.36
CA ARG A 70 35.85 -19.77 -7.12
C ARG A 70 37.07 -19.54 -6.21
N ASP A 71 36.95 -18.64 -5.25
CA ASP A 71 38.03 -18.35 -4.30
C ASP A 71 38.37 -19.60 -3.47
N ILE A 72 37.38 -20.39 -3.08
CA ILE A 72 37.57 -21.67 -2.37
C ILE A 72 38.26 -22.69 -3.29
N ASN A 73 37.73 -22.91 -4.50
CA ASN A 73 38.27 -23.91 -5.44
C ASN A 73 39.70 -23.60 -5.89
N SER A 74 40.06 -22.32 -5.99
CA SER A 74 41.41 -21.88 -6.35
C SER A 74 42.37 -21.83 -5.16
N GLY A 75 41.89 -22.07 -3.92
CA GLY A 75 42.68 -21.95 -2.70
C GLY A 75 43.02 -20.51 -2.31
N ALA A 76 42.47 -19.51 -3.00
CA ALA A 76 42.68 -18.08 -2.71
C ALA A 76 41.77 -17.56 -1.58
N TYR A 77 40.83 -18.37 -1.09
CA TYR A 77 39.95 -17.99 0.01
C TYR A 77 40.76 -17.85 1.31
N LYS A 78 40.83 -16.61 1.82
CA LYS A 78 41.50 -16.30 3.08
C LYS A 78 40.53 -16.35 4.25
N ILE A 79 40.84 -17.21 5.21
CA ILE A 79 40.13 -17.29 6.49
C ILE A 79 40.60 -16.15 7.39
N ASP A 80 39.64 -15.43 7.96
CA ASP A 80 39.86 -14.36 8.92
C ASP A 80 39.30 -14.79 10.29
N SER A 81 40.19 -15.19 11.19
CA SER A 81 39.84 -15.70 12.51
C SER A 81 39.15 -14.66 13.39
N ASP A 82 39.55 -13.39 13.28
CA ASP A 82 38.97 -12.31 14.07
C ASP A 82 37.53 -12.06 13.63
N LYS A 83 37.30 -12.08 12.31
CA LYS A 83 35.95 -11.98 11.74
C LYS A 83 35.05 -13.14 12.17
N ILE A 84 35.58 -14.36 12.23
CA ILE A 84 34.81 -15.53 12.69
C ILE A 84 34.40 -15.35 14.16
N ALA A 85 35.35 -15.01 15.04
CA ALA A 85 35.06 -14.81 16.45
C ALA A 85 34.04 -13.67 16.68
N ALA A 86 34.18 -12.56 15.95
CA ALA A 86 33.26 -11.43 16.03
C ALA A 86 31.83 -11.82 15.63
N GLU A 87 31.64 -12.57 14.55
CA GLU A 87 30.31 -13.02 14.11
C GLU A 87 29.70 -14.05 15.07
N ILE A 88 30.49 -14.95 15.67
CA ILE A 88 30.01 -15.88 16.70
C ILE A 88 29.45 -15.12 17.92
N ILE A 89 30.17 -14.09 18.38
CA ILE A 89 29.73 -13.25 19.50
C ILE A 89 28.47 -12.46 19.12
N LYS A 90 28.45 -11.89 17.92
CA LYS A 90 27.33 -11.10 17.43
C LYS A 90 26.05 -11.91 17.31
N GLU A 91 26.13 -13.15 16.80
CA GLU A 91 24.98 -14.05 16.72
C GLU A 91 24.36 -14.31 18.10
N ARG A 92 25.20 -14.66 19.09
CA ARG A 92 24.75 -14.88 20.46
C ARG A 92 24.04 -13.64 21.05
N LEU A 93 24.54 -12.44 20.78
CA LEU A 93 23.94 -11.20 21.27
C LEU A 93 22.61 -10.86 20.60
N LEU A 94 22.38 -11.32 19.37
CA LEU A 94 21.09 -11.15 18.68
C LEU A 94 20.04 -12.08 19.28
N ASP A 95 20.39 -13.34 19.56
CA ASP A 95 19.51 -14.31 20.22
C ASP A 95 19.04 -13.81 21.60
N GLU A 96 19.90 -13.15 22.38
CA GLU A 96 19.55 -12.60 23.70
C GLU A 96 18.59 -11.39 23.62
N LYS A 97 18.46 -10.73 22.46
CA LYS A 97 17.63 -9.52 22.27
C LYS A 97 16.23 -9.81 21.73
N ILE A 98 15.93 -11.05 21.39
CA ILE A 98 14.63 -11.50 20.86
C ILE A 98 13.83 -12.16 21.99
#